data_AF-A0A352NT06-F1
#
_entry.id   AF-A0A352NT06-F1
#
_cell.length_a   1.000
_cell.length_b   1.000
_cell.length_c   1.000
_cell.angle_alpha   90.00
_cell.angle_beta   90.00
_cell.angle_gamma   90.00
#
_symmetry.space_group_name_H-M   'P 1'
#
loop_
_entity.id
_entity.type
_entity.pdbx_description
1 polymer ?
#
loop_
_entity_poly.entity_id
_entity_poly.type
_entity_poly.pdbx_seq_one_letter_code
_entity_poly.pdbx_strand_id
1 'polypeptide(L)'
;MAALPVDFDTPQTASGQLVTVTGTVPAGTSFVEAVQLDVLRADSSHEYFSIATVYDNSAGTTPLDVNDTLNLAIVPKLETGETVTLTSYGSLKAQIVQS
;
A
#
# COMPACT_ATOMS: atom_id res chain seq x y z
N MET A 1 18.51 23.60 -15.67
CA MET A 1 18.17 22.21 -16.08
C MET A 1 16.78 22.23 -16.66
N ALA A 2 16.55 21.54 -17.79
CA ALA A 2 15.23 21.41 -18.38
C ALA A 2 14.46 20.24 -17.74
N ALA A 3 13.13 20.33 -17.67
CA ALA A 3 12.29 19.23 -17.22
C ALA A 3 12.27 18.09 -18.25
N LEU A 4 12.20 16.85 -17.78
CA LEU A 4 11.97 15.69 -18.63
C LEU A 4 10.45 15.51 -18.81
N PRO A 5 9.94 15.42 -20.04
CA PRO A 5 8.51 15.20 -20.27
C PRO A 5 8.13 13.77 -19.86
N VAL A 6 6.98 13.63 -19.21
CA VAL A 6 6.33 12.34 -18.94
C VAL A 6 4.95 12.41 -19.57
N ASP A 7 4.62 11.43 -20.40
CA ASP A 7 3.31 11.24 -21.00
C ASP A 7 2.66 10.01 -20.35
N PHE A 8 1.46 10.18 -19.80
CA PHE A 8 0.74 9.08 -19.15
C PHE A 8 0.15 8.10 -20.16
N ASP A 9 -0.07 8.53 -21.41
CA ASP A 9 -0.61 7.68 -22.46
C ASP A 9 0.45 6.70 -23.00
N THR A 10 1.75 7.09 -22.97
CA THR A 10 2.82 6.26 -23.52
C THR A 10 4.18 6.37 -22.79
N PRO A 11 4.84 5.22 -22.47
CA PRO A 11 4.34 3.85 -22.50
C PRO A 11 3.60 3.47 -21.20
N GLN A 12 2.54 2.67 -21.30
CA GLN A 12 1.82 2.12 -20.13
C GLN A 12 2.57 0.92 -19.52
N THR A 13 3.71 1.20 -18.87
CA THR A 13 4.65 0.19 -18.35
C THR A 13 4.39 -0.24 -16.91
N ALA A 14 3.24 0.12 -16.33
CA ALA A 14 2.84 -0.28 -14.99
C ALA A 14 1.55 -1.09 -15.01
N SER A 15 1.42 -2.00 -14.04
CA SER A 15 0.13 -2.60 -13.66
C SER A 15 -0.37 -1.93 -12.40
N GLY A 16 -1.58 -1.38 -12.44
CA GLY A 16 -2.25 -0.86 -11.24
C GLY A 16 -2.83 -2.01 -10.41
N GLN A 17 -2.61 -1.97 -9.10
CA GLN A 17 -3.17 -2.91 -8.14
C GLN A 17 -3.93 -2.14 -7.06
N LEU A 18 -5.23 -2.40 -6.98
CA LEU A 18 -6.09 -1.86 -5.93
C LEU A 18 -6.06 -2.79 -4.72
N VAL A 19 -5.95 -2.21 -3.53
CA VAL A 19 -5.99 -2.90 -2.24
C VAL A 19 -7.00 -2.19 -1.34
N THR A 20 -8.06 -2.90 -0.95
CA THR A 20 -9.05 -2.38 0.01
C THR A 20 -8.56 -2.64 1.43
N VAL A 21 -8.49 -1.59 2.23
CA VAL A 21 -8.15 -1.68 3.66
C VAL A 21 -9.40 -1.36 4.47
N THR A 22 -9.78 -2.28 5.35
CA THR A 22 -10.95 -2.14 6.23
C THR A 22 -10.58 -2.42 7.67
N GLY A 23 -11.19 -1.69 8.61
CA GLY A 23 -11.00 -1.92 10.04
C GLY A 23 -11.59 -0.79 10.88
N THR A 24 -11.28 -0.79 12.17
CA THR A 24 -11.72 0.27 13.10
C THR A 24 -10.52 0.74 13.92
N VAL A 25 -10.25 2.05 13.94
CA VAL A 25 -9.23 2.65 14.80
C VAL A 25 -9.89 3.18 16.08
N PRO A 26 -9.51 2.67 17.27
CA PRO A 26 -10.08 3.13 18.54
C PRO A 26 -9.93 4.65 18.76
N ALA A 27 -10.88 5.24 19.48
CA ALA A 27 -10.83 6.65 19.89
C ALA A 27 -9.53 6.95 20.66
N GLY A 28 -8.92 8.11 20.39
CA GLY A 28 -7.69 8.53 21.06
C GLY A 28 -6.42 7.80 20.59
N THR A 29 -6.46 7.07 19.47
CA THR A 29 -5.31 6.32 18.95
C THR A 29 -5.06 6.58 17.46
N SER A 30 -3.87 6.23 16.97
CA SER A 30 -3.59 6.18 15.53
C SER A 30 -3.14 4.76 15.17
N PHE A 31 -3.46 4.32 13.96
CA PHE A 31 -3.05 3.02 13.42
C PHE A 31 -2.16 3.24 12.21
N VAL A 32 -1.05 2.50 12.13
CA VAL A 32 -0.18 2.45 10.95
C VAL A 32 -0.44 1.13 10.25
N GLU A 33 -0.78 1.21 8.96
CA GLU A 33 -0.98 0.06 8.09
C GLU A 33 0.07 0.10 6.98
N ALA A 34 0.77 -1.01 6.76
CA ALA A 34 1.65 -1.22 5.64
C ALA A 34 1.17 -2.43 4.85
N VAL A 35 0.98 -2.24 3.55
CA VAL A 35 0.66 -3.35 2.63
C VAL A 35 1.86 -3.58 1.73
N GLN A 36 2.19 -4.85 1.53
CA GLN A 36 3.25 -5.30 0.64
C GLN A 36 2.66 -6.25 -0.41
N LEU A 37 2.98 -5.97 -1.67
CA LEU A 37 2.80 -6.89 -2.78
C LEU A 37 4.13 -7.60 -3.00
N ASP A 38 4.08 -8.92 -3.00
CA ASP A 38 5.14 -9.81 -3.46
C ASP A 38 4.76 -10.30 -4.86
N VAL A 39 5.55 -9.89 -5.86
CA VAL A 39 5.37 -10.24 -7.26
C VAL A 39 6.35 -11.34 -7.63
N LEU A 40 5.84 -12.54 -7.89
CA LEU A 40 6.61 -13.63 -8.47
C LEU A 40 6.65 -13.46 -9.99
N ARG A 41 7.84 -13.15 -10.51
CA ARG A 41 8.12 -12.95 -11.92
C ARG A 41 8.24 -14.26 -12.68
N ALA A 42 8.13 -14.20 -14.01
CA ALA A 42 8.21 -15.40 -14.86
C ALA A 42 9.56 -16.14 -14.76
N ASP A 43 10.64 -15.42 -14.42
CA ASP A 43 11.97 -15.97 -14.16
C ASP A 43 12.15 -16.50 -12.72
N SER A 44 11.06 -16.58 -11.95
CA SER A 44 11.01 -16.95 -10.54
C SER A 44 11.69 -15.98 -9.57
N SER A 45 12.05 -14.77 -10.02
CA SER A 45 12.47 -13.70 -9.10
C SER A 45 11.28 -13.09 -8.35
N HIS A 46 11.57 -12.51 -7.20
CA HIS A 46 10.59 -11.81 -6.38
C HIS A 46 10.87 -10.31 -6.39
N GLU A 47 9.83 -9.52 -6.65
CA GLU A 47 9.87 -8.06 -6.50
C GLU A 47 8.80 -7.60 -5.51
N TYR A 48 9.19 -6.67 -4.64
CA TYR A 48 8.35 -6.23 -3.53
C TYR A 48 7.96 -4.77 -3.71
N PHE A 49 6.66 -4.50 -3.67
CA PHE A 49 6.09 -3.16 -3.73
C PHE A 49 5.34 -2.91 -2.44
N SER A 50 5.58 -1.78 -1.78
CA SER A 50 4.91 -1.49 -0.51
C SER A 50 4.42 -0.05 -0.43
N ILE A 51 3.34 0.14 0.30
CA ILE A 51 2.84 1.45 0.70
C ILE A 51 2.44 1.37 2.17
N ALA A 52 2.68 2.45 2.90
CA ALA A 52 2.21 2.60 4.26
C ALA A 52 1.27 3.80 4.33
N THR A 53 0.23 3.67 5.14
CA THR A 53 -0.73 4.72 5.44
C THR A 53 -0.98 4.79 6.94
N VAL A 54 -1.39 5.96 7.41
CA VAL A 54 -1.71 6.19 8.82
C VAL A 54 -3.16 6.63 8.92
N TYR A 55 -3.94 5.85 9.65
CA TYR A 55 -5.30 6.21 10.03
C TYR A 55 -5.26 6.85 11.42
N ASP A 56 -5.37 8.17 11.45
CA ASP A 56 -5.28 8.94 12.69
C ASP A 56 -6.66 9.19 13.30
N ASN A 57 -6.88 8.67 14.51
CA ASN A 57 -8.04 8.95 15.34
C ASN A 57 -7.62 9.48 16.74
N SER A 58 -6.43 10.08 16.84
CA SER A 58 -5.83 10.51 18.11
C SER A 58 -6.62 11.61 18.81
N ALA A 59 -7.32 12.46 18.04
CA ALA A 59 -8.20 13.51 18.56
C ALA A 59 -9.69 13.09 18.60
N GLY A 60 -10.03 11.88 18.14
CA GLY A 60 -11.41 11.41 18.08
C GLY A 60 -11.92 10.92 19.42
N THR A 61 -13.20 11.17 19.67
CA THR A 61 -13.92 10.69 20.87
C THR A 61 -14.74 9.43 20.60
N THR A 62 -14.85 8.99 19.34
CA THR A 62 -15.50 7.75 18.90
C THR A 62 -14.54 6.94 18.04
N PRO A 63 -14.71 5.60 17.93
CA PRO A 63 -13.97 4.80 16.96
C PRO A 63 -14.13 5.34 15.54
N LEU A 64 -13.07 5.21 14.74
CA LEU A 64 -13.04 5.59 13.32
C LEU A 64 -13.13 4.32 12.48
N ASP A 65 -14.20 4.18 11.70
CA ASP A 65 -14.34 3.10 10.74
C ASP A 65 -13.55 3.43 9.46
N VAL A 66 -12.65 2.53 9.10
CA VAL A 66 -11.78 2.61 7.92
C VAL A 66 -12.37 1.74 6.82
N ASN A 67 -12.54 2.34 5.64
CA ASN A 67 -12.83 1.67 4.38
C ASN A 67 -12.14 2.45 3.26
N ASP A 68 -10.83 2.19 3.11
CA ASP A 68 -9.95 2.90 2.20
C ASP A 68 -9.52 2.01 1.02
N THR A 69 -9.13 2.63 -0.09
CA THR A 69 -8.61 1.96 -1.27
C THR A 69 -7.25 2.53 -1.63
N LEU A 70 -6.21 1.72 -1.43
CA LEU A 70 -4.85 2.04 -1.81
C LEU A 70 -4.61 1.62 -3.26
N ASN A 71 -3.93 2.48 -4.01
CA ASN A 71 -3.52 2.20 -5.38
C ASN A 71 -2.00 2.04 -5.44
N LEU A 72 -1.53 0.85 -5.76
CA LEU A 72 -0.12 0.54 -5.95
C LEU A 72 0.15 0.36 -7.44
N ALA A 73 1.32 0.83 -7.88
CA ALA A 73 1.81 0.57 -9.22
C ALA A 73 2.92 -0.49 -9.17
N ILE A 74 2.71 -1.61 -9.85
CA ILE A 74 3.73 -2.63 -10.10
C ILE A 74 4.47 -2.24 -11.37
N VAL A 75 5.78 -2.00 -11.24
CA VAL A 75 6.67 -1.59 -12.33
C VAL A 75 7.93 -2.45 -12.30
N PRO A 76 8.28 -3.19 -13.37
CA PRO A 76 7.60 -3.22 -14.67
C PRO A 76 6.22 -3.91 -14.63
N LYS A 77 5.39 -3.60 -15.62
CA LYS A 77 4.05 -4.16 -15.83
C LYS A 77 4.06 -5.68 -15.70
N LEU A 78 3.02 -6.23 -15.11
CA LEU A 78 2.85 -7.68 -15.01
C LEU A 78 2.71 -8.31 -16.40
N GLU A 79 3.39 -9.43 -16.58
CA GLU A 79 3.26 -10.31 -17.74
C GLU A 79 2.34 -11.51 -17.45
N THR A 80 2.01 -12.27 -18.50
CA THR A 80 1.17 -13.46 -18.34
C THR A 80 1.92 -14.55 -17.57
N GLY A 81 1.32 -15.05 -16.49
CA GLY A 81 1.89 -16.13 -15.67
C GLY A 81 2.62 -15.64 -14.42
N GLU A 82 2.82 -14.34 -14.27
CA GLU A 82 3.30 -13.74 -13.03
C GLU A 82 2.18 -13.72 -11.98
N THR A 83 2.54 -13.81 -10.70
CA THR A 83 1.57 -13.81 -9.60
C THR A 83 1.86 -12.68 -8.62
N VAL A 84 0.81 -12.21 -7.96
CA VAL A 84 0.89 -11.17 -6.93
C VAL A 84 0.30 -11.72 -5.64
N THR A 85 1.08 -11.69 -4.58
CA THR A 85 0.66 -12.05 -3.22
C THR A 85 0.63 -10.80 -2.36
N LEU A 86 -0.49 -10.57 -1.67
CA LEU A 86 -0.65 -9.43 -0.76
C LEU A 86 -0.39 -9.86 0.68
N THR A 87 0.43 -9.10 1.40
CA THR A 87 0.61 -9.20 2.84
C THR A 87 0.36 -7.84 3.50
N SER A 88 -0.38 -7.83 4.60
CA SER A 88 -0.67 -6.64 5.41
C SER A 88 0.05 -6.70 6.76
N TYR A 89 0.57 -5.56 7.21
CA TYR A 89 1.24 -5.38 8.48
C TYR A 89 0.68 -4.14 9.16
N GLY A 90 0.09 -4.30 10.34
CA GLY A 90 -0.57 -3.19 11.03
C GLY A 90 -0.26 -3.15 12.52
N SER A 91 -0.23 -1.94 13.09
CA SER A 91 -0.13 -1.76 14.54
C SER A 91 -0.69 -0.42 14.99
N LEU A 92 -1.11 -0.36 16.26
CA LEU A 92 -1.39 0.93 16.90
C LEU A 92 -0.07 1.68 17.08
N LYS A 93 -0.02 2.96 16.71
CA LYS A 93 1.20 3.78 16.79
C LYS A 93 1.78 3.85 18.20
N ALA A 94 0.94 3.78 19.23
CA ALA A 94 1.37 3.71 20.63
C ALA A 94 2.19 2.43 20.95
N GLN A 95 1.96 1.32 20.25
CA GLN A 95 2.71 0.06 20.41
C GLN A 95 4.07 0.11 19.72
N ILE A 96 4.27 1.02 18.75
CA ILE A 96 5.56 1.20 18.04
C ILE A 96 6.58 1.93 18.92
N VAL A 97 6.12 2.85 19.79
CA VAL A 97 7.01 3.72 20.59
C VAL A 97 7.42 3.08 21.92
N GLN A 98 6.73 2.02 22.37
CA GLN A 98 7.14 1.25 23.55
C GLN A 98 8.24 0.24 23.19
N SER A 99 9.49 0.73 23.14
CA SER A 99 10.70 -0.10 23.17
C SER A 99 11.56 0.27 24.36
#